data_AF-A0A8T5SEN9-F1
#
_entry.id   AF-A0A8T5SEN9-F1
#
_cell.length_a   1.000
_cell.length_b   1.000
_cell.length_c   1.000
_cell.angle_alpha   90.00
_cell.angle_beta   90.00
_cell.angle_gamma   90.00
#
_symmetry.space_group_name_H-M   'P 1'
#
loop_
_entity.id
_entity.type
_entity.pdbx_description
1 polymer ?
#
loop_
_entity_poly.entity_id
_entity_poly.type
_entity_poly.pdbx_seq_one_letter_code
_entity_poly.pdbx_strand_id
1 'polypeptide(L)'
;MLVPATTQKIQIVCPICKTRDLIGVPKRELNKSTHLTTISIHKGLICPHHFQVFVDKNLQIRGYQKVDFELSDENSKKLRNGVIAFNQNEKEEKSVFKTIVNETVKLPSKENKKSVPEVRIEKKKTMKDIYDEFWEFIDDDSETFQNFIINDKRRQNHLSSFSFNESYNHLELDQEI
;
A
#
# COMPACT_ATOMS: atom_id res chain seq x y z
N MET A 1 -15.61 0.24 35.16
CA MET A 1 -14.69 0.89 34.22
C MET A 1 -14.07 2.09 34.91
N LEU A 2 -12.75 2.14 35.09
CA LEU A 2 -12.06 3.29 35.68
C LEU A 2 -11.96 4.37 34.61
N VAL A 3 -12.74 5.44 34.74
CA VAL A 3 -12.62 6.62 33.87
C VAL A 3 -11.32 7.33 34.26
N PRO A 4 -10.35 7.49 33.35
CA PRO A 4 -9.12 8.19 33.66
C PRO A 4 -9.40 9.64 34.06
N ALA A 5 -8.68 10.15 35.06
CA ALA A 5 -8.95 11.42 35.74
C ALA A 5 -8.93 12.68 34.85
N THR A 6 -8.40 12.61 33.61
CA THR A 6 -8.44 13.72 32.65
C THR A 6 -8.63 13.20 31.22
N THR A 7 -9.80 13.46 30.65
CA THR A 7 -10.12 13.16 29.24
C THR A 7 -10.36 14.46 28.46
N GLN A 8 -9.97 14.45 27.19
CA GLN A 8 -10.29 15.50 26.22
C GLN A 8 -11.26 14.95 25.19
N LYS A 9 -12.24 15.77 24.81
CA LYS A 9 -13.22 15.43 23.79
C LYS A 9 -12.69 15.83 22.43
N ILE A 10 -12.75 14.93 21.46
CA ILE A 10 -12.36 15.19 20.07
C ILE A 10 -13.50 14.75 19.17
N GLN A 11 -13.90 15.63 18.24
CA GLN A 11 -14.91 15.30 17.24
C GLN A 11 -14.26 14.54 16.09
N ILE A 12 -14.66 13.28 15.89
CA ILE A 12 -14.17 12.43 14.81
C ILE A 12 -15.23 12.32 13.73
N VAL A 13 -14.78 12.31 12.48
CA VAL A 13 -15.62 12.03 11.30
C VAL A 13 -15.16 10.72 10.66
N CYS A 14 -16.08 9.77 10.48
CA CYS A 14 -15.78 8.55 9.75
C CYS A 14 -15.38 8.89 8.30
N PRO A 15 -14.20 8.45 7.81
CA PRO A 15 -13.76 8.75 6.45
C PRO A 15 -14.63 8.07 5.37
N ILE A 16 -15.34 6.99 5.73
CA ILE A 16 -16.11 6.13 4.83
C ILE A 16 -17.56 6.62 4.68
N CYS A 17 -18.30 6.76 5.79
CA CYS A 17 -19.73 7.13 5.77
C CYS A 17 -20.04 8.54 6.26
N LYS A 18 -19.01 9.31 6.68
CA LYS A 18 -19.12 10.69 7.16
C LYS A 18 -19.94 10.90 8.44
N THR A 19 -20.34 9.83 9.13
CA THR A 19 -20.89 9.90 10.50
C THR A 19 -19.90 10.60 11.42
N ARG A 20 -20.42 11.45 12.31
CA ARG A 20 -19.61 12.24 13.26
C ARG A 20 -19.98 11.88 14.67
N ASP A 21 -19.00 11.81 15.56
CA ASP A 21 -19.23 11.60 16.99
C ASP A 21 -18.10 12.20 17.84
N LEU A 22 -18.33 12.35 19.14
CA LEU A 22 -17.39 12.84 20.12
C LEU A 22 -16.80 11.67 20.91
N ILE A 23 -15.48 11.48 20.79
CA ILE A 23 -14.78 10.49 21.59
C ILE A 23 -13.98 11.16 22.73
N GLY A 24 -13.89 10.49 23.87
CA GLY A 24 -13.06 10.91 24.99
C GLY A 24 -11.69 10.22 24.92
N VAL A 25 -10.62 10.99 24.76
CA VAL A 25 -9.24 10.49 24.74
C VAL A 25 -8.53 10.95 26.01
N PRO A 26 -7.87 10.06 26.76
CA PRO A 26 -7.15 10.48 27.95
C PRO A 26 -5.89 11.28 27.59
N LYS A 27 -5.68 12.40 28.28
CA LYS A 27 -4.58 13.35 27.98
C LYS A 27 -3.20 12.70 28.08
N ARG A 28 -3.07 11.71 28.96
CA ARG A 28 -1.81 10.98 29.19
C ARG A 28 -1.35 10.26 27.93
N GLU A 29 -2.26 9.71 27.16
CA GLU A 29 -1.98 8.97 25.93
C GLU A 29 -1.56 9.92 24.80
N LEU A 30 -2.23 11.07 24.68
CA LEU A 30 -1.89 12.10 23.68
C LEU A 30 -0.49 12.68 23.91
N ASN A 31 -0.14 12.90 25.18
CA ASN A 31 1.14 13.50 25.57
C ASN A 31 2.34 12.54 25.49
N LYS A 32 2.13 11.22 25.34
CA LYS A 32 3.23 10.25 25.17
C LYS A 32 3.92 10.40 23.82
N SER A 33 3.18 10.76 22.77
CA SER A 33 3.73 10.91 21.42
C SER A 33 4.50 12.23 21.26
N THR A 34 5.58 12.23 20.48
CA THR A 34 6.35 13.45 20.20
C THR A 34 5.65 14.36 19.18
N HIS A 35 4.91 13.80 18.23
CA HIS A 35 4.26 14.55 17.15
C HIS A 35 2.81 14.11 16.89
N LEU A 36 2.57 12.82 16.67
CA LEU A 36 1.27 12.27 16.27
C LEU A 36 0.88 11.08 17.14
N THR A 37 -0.37 11.05 17.58
CA THR A 37 -1.01 9.92 18.24
C THR A 37 -1.95 9.24 17.26
N THR A 38 -1.75 7.94 17.03
CA THR A 38 -2.66 7.09 16.24
C THR A 38 -3.70 6.48 17.15
N ILE A 39 -4.98 6.66 16.82
CA ILE A 39 -6.10 6.09 17.57
C ILE A 39 -6.88 5.15 16.66
N SER A 40 -7.05 3.89 17.09
CA SER A 40 -7.88 2.90 16.39
C SER A 40 -9.35 3.05 16.81
N ILE A 41 -10.23 3.27 15.83
CA ILE A 41 -11.68 3.40 16.02
C ILE A 41 -12.35 2.11 15.55
N HIS A 42 -12.59 1.19 16.47
CA HIS A 42 -13.25 -0.08 16.17
C HIS A 42 -14.72 0.09 15.79
N LYS A 43 -15.25 -0.92 15.08
CA LYS A 43 -16.64 -0.97 14.64
C LYS A 43 -17.58 -0.85 15.84
N GLY A 44 -18.62 -0.04 15.70
CA GLY A 44 -19.63 0.18 16.73
C GLY A 44 -19.31 1.32 17.71
N LEU A 45 -18.10 1.89 17.69
CA LEU A 45 -17.81 3.08 18.52
C LEU A 45 -18.49 4.33 17.96
N ILE A 46 -18.39 4.55 16.64
CA ILE A 46 -19.01 5.70 15.93
C ILE A 46 -19.96 5.21 14.85
N CYS A 47 -19.56 4.18 14.11
CA CYS A 47 -20.32 3.58 13.02
C CYS A 47 -19.81 2.13 12.79
N PRO A 48 -20.40 1.35 11.85
CA PRO A 48 -19.96 -0.01 11.56
C PRO A 48 -18.57 -0.14 10.92
N HIS A 49 -17.88 0.95 10.62
CA HIS A 49 -16.57 0.94 9.96
C HIS A 49 -15.42 0.98 10.97
N HIS A 50 -14.32 0.31 10.63
CA HIS A 50 -13.05 0.37 11.35
C HIS A 50 -12.08 1.28 10.60
N PHE A 51 -11.46 2.23 11.30
CA PHE A 51 -10.46 3.13 10.75
C PHE A 51 -9.53 3.62 11.85
N GLN A 52 -8.40 4.19 11.45
CA GLN A 52 -7.47 4.88 12.35
C GLN A 52 -7.53 6.38 12.09
N VAL A 53 -7.32 7.17 13.15
CA VAL A 53 -7.21 8.63 13.10
C VAL A 53 -5.86 9.07 13.65
N PHE A 54 -5.25 10.05 13.00
CA PHE A 54 -4.00 10.66 13.45
C PHE A 54 -4.33 12.02 14.09
N VAL A 55 -3.99 12.15 15.36
CA VAL A 55 -4.27 13.34 16.17
C VAL A 55 -2.95 13.91 16.69
N ASP A 56 -2.76 15.21 16.55
CA ASP A 56 -1.58 15.88 17.11
C ASP A 56 -1.77 16.30 18.58
N LYS A 57 -0.73 16.90 19.18
CA LYS A 57 -0.76 17.41 20.56
C LYS A 57 -1.77 18.54 20.80
N ASN A 58 -2.16 19.24 19.74
CA ASN A 58 -3.13 20.32 19.77
C ASN A 58 -4.56 19.82 19.54
N LEU A 59 -4.77 18.49 19.54
CA LEU A 59 -6.04 17.82 19.28
C LEU A 59 -6.58 18.05 17.87
N GLN A 60 -5.71 18.44 16.93
CA GLN A 60 -6.07 18.56 15.54
C GLN A 60 -5.94 17.21 14.85
N ILE A 61 -6.96 16.85 14.08
CA ILE A 61 -6.94 15.67 13.25
C ILE A 61 -6.08 15.97 12.02
N ARG A 62 -5.00 15.21 11.85
CA ARG A 62 -4.05 15.35 10.74
C ARG A 62 -4.33 14.40 9.59
N GLY A 63 -5.07 13.32 9.84
CA GLY A 63 -5.45 12.39 8.79
C GLY A 63 -6.25 11.19 9.28
N TYR A 64 -6.64 10.36 8.32
CA TYR A 64 -7.38 9.13 8.53
C TYR A 64 -6.75 8.00 7.70
N GLN A 65 -6.81 6.78 8.22
CA GLN A 65 -6.43 5.58 7.49
C GLN A 65 -7.55 4.55 7.56
N LYS A 66 -7.98 4.05 6.40
CA LYS A 66 -8.94 2.94 6.33
C LYS A 66 -8.21 1.63 6.64
N VAL A 67 -8.86 0.75 7.39
CA VAL A 67 -8.33 -0.57 7.71
C VAL A 67 -9.09 -1.59 6.87
N ASP A 68 -8.45 -2.11 5.82
CA ASP A 68 -9.05 -3.12 4.93
C ASP A 68 -9.01 -4.53 5.54
N PHE A 69 -7.99 -4.80 6.37
CA PHE A 69 -7.79 -6.11 6.98
C PHE A 69 -7.22 -5.99 8.39
N GLU A 70 -7.86 -6.64 9.36
CA GLU A 70 -7.42 -6.73 10.74
C GLU A 70 -7.07 -8.19 11.05
N LEU A 71 -5.84 -8.42 11.51
CA LEU A 71 -5.38 -9.74 11.91
C LEU A 71 -5.85 -10.05 13.34
N SER A 72 -6.59 -11.14 13.50
CA SER A 72 -6.80 -11.74 14.82
C SER A 72 -5.60 -12.58 15.25
N ASP A 73 -5.48 -12.87 16.54
CA ASP A 73 -4.45 -13.77 17.08
C ASP A 73 -4.49 -15.18 16.47
N GLU A 74 -5.67 -15.64 16.08
CA GLU A 74 -5.82 -16.94 15.40
C GLU A 74 -5.34 -16.86 13.95
N ASN A 75 -5.68 -15.78 13.24
CA ASN A 75 -5.28 -15.59 11.85
C ASN A 75 -3.77 -15.33 11.73
N SER A 76 -3.17 -14.63 12.70
CA SER A 76 -1.72 -14.39 12.71
C SER A 76 -0.92 -15.69 12.87
N LYS A 77 -1.39 -16.62 13.71
CA LYS A 77 -0.81 -17.97 13.85
C LYS A 77 -0.97 -18.79 12.57
N LYS A 78 -2.15 -18.74 11.93
CA LYS A 78 -2.39 -19.43 10.66
C LYS A 78 -1.51 -18.88 9.52
N LEU A 79 -1.28 -17.58 9.45
CA LEU A 79 -0.40 -16.97 8.45
C LEU A 79 1.07 -17.34 8.65
N ARG A 80 1.55 -17.50 9.89
CA ARG A 80 2.89 -18.06 10.12
C ARG A 80 3.03 -19.46 9.50
N ASN A 81 1.98 -20.28 9.60
CA ASN A 81 1.97 -21.60 8.96
C ASN A 81 1.90 -21.49 7.42
N GLY A 82 1.19 -20.48 6.90
CA GLY A 82 1.18 -20.17 5.47
C GLY A 82 2.56 -19.77 4.92
N VAL A 83 3.34 -18.98 5.67
CA VAL A 83 4.73 -18.66 5.30
C VAL A 83 5.61 -19.91 5.33
N ILE A 84 5.42 -20.80 6.29
CA ILE A 84 6.15 -22.09 6.35
C ILE A 84 5.79 -22.96 5.14
N ALA A 85 4.51 -23.05 4.77
CA ALA A 85 4.05 -23.78 3.60
C ALA A 85 4.59 -23.19 2.29
N PHE A 86 4.62 -21.86 2.16
CA PHE A 86 5.21 -21.18 1.00
C PHE A 86 6.70 -21.51 0.87
N ASN A 87 7.45 -21.45 1.97
CA ASN A 87 8.89 -21.76 1.97
C ASN A 87 9.20 -23.24 1.69
N GLN A 88 8.28 -24.16 2.03
CA GLN A 88 8.39 -25.58 1.69
C GLN A 88 8.16 -25.79 0.18
N ASN A 89 7.11 -25.17 -0.36
CA ASN A 89 6.81 -25.23 -1.80
C ASN A 89 7.92 -24.60 -2.65
N GLU A 90 8.54 -23.50 -2.21
CA GLU A 90 9.66 -22.88 -2.95
C GLU A 90 10.91 -23.79 -3.00
N LYS A 91 11.12 -24.64 -1.98
CA LYS A 91 12.20 -25.64 -1.96
C LYS A 91 11.88 -26.85 -2.85
N GLU A 92 10.62 -27.26 -2.88
CA GLU A 92 10.16 -28.36 -3.74
C GLU A 92 10.13 -27.96 -5.23
N GLU A 93 9.69 -26.75 -5.57
CA GLU A 93 9.72 -26.26 -6.95
C GLU A 93 11.14 -26.10 -7.48
N LYS A 94 12.08 -25.58 -6.67
CA LYS A 94 13.51 -25.52 -7.04
C LYS A 94 14.13 -26.91 -7.24
N SER A 95 13.66 -27.93 -6.51
CA SER A 95 14.07 -29.33 -6.69
C SER A 95 13.56 -29.90 -8.01
N VAL A 96 12.28 -29.66 -8.33
CA VAL A 96 11.65 -30.15 -9.56
C VAL A 96 12.28 -29.51 -10.81
N PHE A 97 12.54 -28.20 -10.80
CA PHE A 97 13.24 -27.54 -11.91
C PHE A 97 14.68 -28.04 -12.11
N LYS A 98 15.39 -28.40 -11.03
CA LYS A 98 16.76 -28.95 -11.14
C LYS A 98 16.76 -30.34 -11.80
N THR A 99 15.72 -31.14 -11.58
CA THR A 99 15.54 -32.45 -12.22
C THR A 99 15.20 -32.30 -13.70
N ILE A 100 14.33 -31.36 -14.06
CA ILE A 100 13.90 -31.12 -15.45
C ILE A 100 15.05 -30.56 -16.32
N VAL A 101 15.93 -29.71 -15.76
CA VAL A 101 17.07 -29.16 -16.51
C VAL A 101 18.17 -30.21 -16.77
N ASN A 102 18.26 -31.25 -15.92
CA ASN A 102 19.24 -32.33 -16.10
C ASN A 102 18.77 -33.42 -17.07
N GLU A 103 17.47 -33.54 -17.33
CA GLU A 103 16.96 -34.37 -18.42
C GLU A 103 16.89 -33.57 -19.72
N THR A 104 18.03 -33.47 -20.39
CA THR A 104 18.08 -33.16 -21.82
C THR A 104 17.21 -34.18 -22.57
N VAL A 105 15.98 -33.76 -22.88
CA VAL A 105 15.02 -34.49 -23.71
C VAL A 105 15.62 -34.67 -25.11
N LYS A 106 16.01 -35.91 -25.42
CA LYS A 106 16.01 -36.41 -26.80
C LYS A 106 14.56 -36.34 -27.29
N LEU A 107 14.27 -35.51 -28.30
CA LEU A 107 12.99 -35.50 -28.99
C LEU A 107 12.71 -36.88 -29.62
N PRO A 108 11.53 -37.48 -29.40
CA PRO A 108 10.92 -38.37 -30.36
C PRO A 108 9.79 -37.64 -31.10
N SER A 109 9.91 -37.60 -32.41
CA SER A 109 8.87 -37.16 -33.33
C SER A 109 7.69 -38.15 -33.40
N LYS A 110 6.49 -37.57 -33.55
CA LYS A 110 5.25 -38.09 -34.14
C LYS A 110 4.13 -38.57 -33.20
N GLU A 111 3.05 -37.76 -33.28
CA GLU A 111 1.63 -38.10 -33.38
C GLU A 111 0.97 -38.87 -32.24
N ASN A 112 0.14 -38.17 -31.46
CA ASN A 112 -1.30 -38.48 -31.42
C ASN A 112 -2.11 -37.36 -30.74
N LYS A 113 -3.23 -36.99 -31.37
CA LYS A 113 -4.20 -36.00 -30.89
C LYS A 113 -4.96 -36.55 -29.68
N LYS A 114 -4.85 -35.89 -28.53
CA LYS A 114 -5.88 -35.87 -27.47
C LYS A 114 -5.80 -34.53 -26.72
N SER A 115 -6.97 -33.93 -26.55
CA SER A 115 -7.23 -32.60 -26.00
C SER A 115 -6.56 -32.37 -24.64
N VAL A 116 -5.62 -31.43 -24.60
CA VAL A 116 -4.99 -30.90 -23.39
C VAL A 116 -5.78 -29.66 -22.94
N PRO A 117 -6.00 -29.44 -21.63
CA PRO A 117 -6.60 -28.20 -21.13
C PRO A 117 -5.72 -27.02 -21.53
N GLU A 118 -6.35 -25.93 -21.97
CA GLU A 118 -5.68 -24.72 -22.44
C GLU A 118 -4.90 -24.06 -21.29
N VAL A 119 -3.64 -24.46 -21.13
CA VAL A 119 -2.68 -23.79 -20.24
C VAL A 119 -2.50 -22.39 -20.81
N ARG A 120 -3.00 -21.37 -20.11
CA ARG A 120 -2.65 -19.97 -20.38
C ARG A 120 -1.15 -19.83 -20.14
N ILE A 121 -0.37 -19.99 -21.21
CA ILE A 121 1.02 -19.58 -21.22
C ILE A 121 0.96 -18.06 -21.10
N GLU A 122 1.17 -17.54 -19.89
CA GLU A 122 1.37 -16.12 -19.67
C GLU A 122 2.51 -15.69 -20.60
N LYS A 123 2.18 -14.82 -21.55
CA LYS A 123 3.17 -14.29 -22.48
C LYS A 123 4.24 -13.62 -21.63
N LYS A 124 5.49 -14.09 -21.76
CA LYS A 124 6.63 -13.45 -21.09
C LYS A 124 6.64 -11.97 -21.49
N LYS A 125 6.34 -11.08 -20.54
CA LYS A 125 6.43 -9.64 -20.76
C LYS A 125 7.88 -9.29 -21.06
N THR A 126 8.09 -8.52 -22.11
CA THR A 126 9.40 -7.97 -22.44
C THR A 126 9.71 -6.77 -21.55
N MET A 127 10.98 -6.38 -21.44
CA MET A 127 11.37 -5.16 -20.72
C MET A 127 10.68 -3.91 -21.28
N LYS A 128 10.40 -3.90 -22.58
CA LYS A 128 9.65 -2.83 -23.23
C LYS A 128 8.20 -2.79 -22.75
N ASP A 129 7.54 -3.95 -22.62
CA ASP A 129 6.15 -4.01 -22.14
C ASP A 129 6.04 -3.52 -20.69
N ILE A 130 7.01 -3.86 -19.85
CA ILE A 130 7.09 -3.37 -18.47
C ILE A 130 7.28 -1.85 -18.46
N TYR A 131 8.18 -1.32 -19.29
CA TYR A 131 8.41 0.11 -19.39
C TYR A 131 7.15 0.86 -19.84
N ASP A 132 6.48 0.39 -20.89
CA ASP A 132 5.31 1.06 -21.46
C ASP A 132 4.13 1.12 -20.49
N GLU A 133 3.99 0.13 -19.60
CA GLU A 133 2.93 0.06 -18.60
C GLU A 133 3.21 0.93 -17.37
N PHE A 134 4.48 1.12 -16.99
CA PHE A 134 4.86 1.75 -15.71
C PHE A 134 5.75 2.98 -15.84
N TRP A 135 5.90 3.56 -17.04
CA TRP A 135 6.81 4.67 -17.28
C TRP A 135 6.60 5.86 -16.33
N GLU A 136 5.40 6.13 -15.82
CA GLU A 136 5.14 7.25 -14.89
C GLU A 136 5.82 7.08 -13.50
N PHE A 137 6.18 5.84 -13.14
CA PHE A 137 6.75 5.49 -11.84
C PHE A 137 8.25 5.17 -11.90
N ILE A 138 8.85 5.22 -13.10
CA ILE A 138 10.26 4.92 -13.31
C ILE A 138 11.04 6.23 -13.28
N ASP A 139 12.01 6.33 -12.38
CA ASP A 139 12.88 7.50 -12.25
C ASP A 139 13.71 7.74 -13.52
N ASP A 140 13.96 9.02 -13.83
CA ASP A 140 14.69 9.43 -15.04
C ASP A 140 16.16 8.99 -15.02
N ASP A 141 16.73 8.70 -13.85
CA ASP A 141 18.10 8.23 -13.64
C ASP A 141 18.25 6.70 -13.65
N SER A 142 17.17 5.96 -13.96
CA SER A 142 17.21 4.49 -14.00
C SER A 142 18.10 3.97 -15.13
N GLU A 143 19.26 3.40 -14.77
CA GLU A 143 20.19 2.76 -15.72
C GLU A 143 19.53 1.62 -16.51
N THR A 144 18.59 0.90 -15.88
CA THR A 144 17.92 -0.25 -16.49
C THR A 144 16.98 0.16 -17.62
N PHE A 145 16.40 1.36 -17.54
CA PHE A 145 15.42 1.87 -18.50
C PHE A 145 15.94 3.03 -19.35
N GLN A 146 17.22 3.39 -19.23
CA GLN A 146 17.83 4.56 -19.86
C GLN A 146 17.56 4.62 -21.38
N ASN A 147 17.67 3.47 -22.07
CA ASN A 147 17.40 3.38 -23.51
C ASN A 147 15.95 3.66 -23.90
N PHE A 148 15.00 3.39 -22.99
CA PHE A 148 13.58 3.70 -23.22
C PHE A 148 13.27 5.15 -22.85
N ILE A 149 13.85 5.64 -21.74
CA ILE A 149 13.69 7.01 -21.23
C ILE A 149 14.16 8.05 -22.27
N ILE A 150 15.37 7.88 -22.83
CA ILE A 150 15.95 8.83 -23.81
C ILE A 150 15.06 8.98 -25.05
N ASN A 151 14.35 7.91 -25.43
CA ASN A 151 13.54 7.86 -26.64
C ASN A 151 12.05 8.18 -26.40
N ASP A 152 11.64 8.43 -25.16
CA ASP A 152 10.24 8.65 -24.81
C ASP A 152 9.84 10.12 -24.89
N LYS A 153 9.11 10.46 -25.95
CA LYS A 153 8.57 11.81 -26.18
C LYS A 153 7.53 12.22 -25.13
N ARG A 154 6.88 11.27 -24.44
CA ARG A 154 5.87 11.56 -23.40
C ARG A 154 6.50 12.31 -22.23
N ARG A 155 7.72 11.92 -21.84
CA ARG A 155 8.47 12.53 -20.72
C ARG A 155 8.91 13.96 -21.02
N GLN A 156 9.29 14.25 -22.26
CA GLN A 156 9.68 15.59 -22.68
C GLN A 156 8.54 16.61 -22.56
N ASN A 157 7.28 16.16 -22.72
CA ASN A 157 6.10 17.00 -22.57
C ASN A 157 5.63 17.17 -21.11
N HIS A 158 6.08 16.31 -20.19
CA HIS A 158 5.68 16.36 -18.78
C HIS A 158 6.51 17.37 -17.97
N LEU A 159 7.74 17.69 -18.41
CA LEU A 159 8.59 18.71 -17.80
C LEU A 159 8.11 20.15 -18.06
N SER A 160 7.28 20.37 -19.09
CA SER A 160 6.73 21.70 -19.41
C SER A 160 5.44 22.05 -18.66
N SER A 161 4.76 21.08 -18.05
CA SER A 161 3.51 21.29 -17.30
C SER A 161 3.71 21.54 -15.80
N PHE A 162 4.90 21.28 -15.25
CA PHE A 162 5.18 21.43 -13.82
C PHE A 162 5.63 22.84 -13.39
N SER A 163 5.90 23.75 -14.33
CA SER A 163 6.48 25.08 -14.03
C SER A 163 5.48 26.17 -13.62
N PHE A 164 4.20 25.86 -13.37
CA PHE A 164 3.16 26.90 -13.21
C PHE A 164 2.41 26.96 -11.87
N ASN A 165 2.77 26.20 -10.83
CA ASN A 165 1.96 26.10 -9.60
C ASN A 165 2.65 26.46 -8.27
N GLU A 166 3.72 27.26 -8.26
CA GLU A 166 4.38 27.69 -7.01
C GLU A 166 4.22 29.15 -6.60
N SER A 167 3.30 29.90 -7.21
CA SER A 167 3.01 31.26 -6.78
C SER A 167 1.50 31.48 -6.66
N TYR A 168 0.91 31.25 -5.48
CA TYR A 168 -0.18 32.08 -4.93
C TYR A 168 -0.58 31.64 -3.51
N ASN A 169 -0.71 32.65 -2.64
CA ASN A 169 -1.41 32.75 -1.34
C ASN A 169 -0.58 32.41 -0.07
N HIS A 170 -0.46 33.29 0.94
CA HIS A 170 -1.14 34.57 1.21
C HIS A 170 -0.36 35.39 2.26
N LEU A 171 -0.19 36.69 1.98
CA LEU A 171 0.27 37.76 2.88
C LEU A 171 -0.86 38.20 3.85
N GLU A 172 -0.51 38.84 4.96
CA GLU A 172 -1.34 39.78 5.75
C GLU A 172 -2.41 39.24 6.72
N LEU A 173 -2.10 39.41 8.01
CA LEU A 173 -2.95 40.14 8.96
C LEU A 173 -2.03 40.71 10.06
N ASP A 174 -1.59 41.95 9.84
CA ASP A 174 -0.90 42.73 10.85
C ASP A 174 -1.88 43.25 11.91
N GLN A 175 -1.30 43.41 13.09
CA GLN A 175 -1.86 43.66 14.40
C GLN A 175 -2.53 45.04 14.55
N GLU A 176 -3.69 45.07 15.23
CA GLU A 176 -4.14 46.25 15.97
C GLU A 176 -3.50 46.22 17.37
N ILE A 177 -2.76 47.28 17.71
CA ILE A 177 -2.57 47.83 19.07
C ILE A 177 -2.71 49.35 18.98
#